data_AF-A0A0K8SAD4-F1
#
_entry.id   AF-A0A0K8SAD4-F1
#
_cell.length_a   1.000
_cell.length_b   1.000
_cell.length_c   1.000
_cell.angle_alpha   90.00
_cell.angle_beta   90.00
_cell.angle_gamma   90.00
#
_symmetry.space_group_name_H-M   'P 1'
#
loop_
_entity.id
_entity.type
_entity.pdbx_description
1 polymer ?
#
loop_
_entity_poly.entity_id
_entity_poly.type
_entity_poly.pdbx_seq_one_letter_code
_entity_poly.pdbx_strand_id
1 'polypeptide(L)'
;MDQTKLHAPRLYNTTFVDTKKDEIEEKYERCYVSLQNLIAGLSDKDAHDALNNTVAKDKAHEETVCLGLLAVILTEPPNCAKSYRDLTLISRDGLLCVHTHLSQLILERWVKLTDVVRSQLLWLVREMIKTGVGGVEPLCWNLMRHMAGGDVTPKNIFLIETVLDILMDNRAWLEKFPVIIATSVYTFLRLIEDHMATPLANLQKKEIAFTVSLLRERFNDCLIIGRDLVRLLQNVARIPEFEGLWRDLL
;
A
#
# COMPACT_ATOMS: atom_id res chain seq x y z
N MET A 1 -27.34 25.34 14.95
CA MET A 1 -25.99 24.79 14.76
C MET A 1 -26.17 23.28 14.66
N ASP A 2 -26.31 22.76 13.45
CA ASP A 2 -26.42 21.33 13.23
C ASP A 2 -25.10 20.68 13.63
N GLN A 3 -25.12 19.87 14.70
CA GLN A 3 -24.09 18.86 14.91
C GLN A 3 -24.18 17.92 13.72
N THR A 4 -23.35 18.13 12.71
CA THR A 4 -23.10 17.15 11.67
C THR A 4 -22.66 15.89 12.40
N LYS A 5 -23.52 14.86 12.45
CA LYS A 5 -23.20 13.60 13.12
C LYS A 5 -21.86 13.12 12.57
N LEU A 6 -20.83 13.08 13.42
CA LEU A 6 -19.54 12.51 13.06
C LEU A 6 -19.78 11.07 12.60
N HIS A 7 -19.58 10.82 11.32
CA HIS A 7 -19.69 9.48 10.78
C HIS A 7 -18.41 8.74 11.17
N ALA A 8 -18.52 7.69 11.98
CA ALA A 8 -17.36 6.92 12.40
C ALA A 8 -16.58 6.38 11.19
N PRO A 9 -15.25 6.34 11.25
CA PRO A 9 -14.44 5.75 10.19
C PRO A 9 -14.78 4.26 10.10
N ARG A 10 -15.13 3.81 8.90
CA ARG A 10 -15.44 2.40 8.64
C ARG A 10 -14.27 1.75 7.90
N LEU A 11 -13.47 0.97 8.63
CA LEU A 11 -12.32 0.29 8.08
C LEU A 11 -12.70 -1.03 7.41
N TYR A 12 -13.68 -1.73 8.00
CA TYR A 12 -14.00 -3.11 7.62
C TYR A 12 -15.40 -3.25 7.02
N ASN A 13 -15.52 -4.22 6.10
CA ASN A 13 -16.79 -4.82 5.74
C ASN A 13 -17.23 -5.70 6.91
N THR A 14 -18.39 -5.40 7.46
CA THR A 14 -18.99 -6.12 8.58
C THR A 14 -20.21 -6.90 8.09
N THR A 15 -20.35 -8.13 8.54
CA THR A 15 -21.49 -9.01 8.27
C THR A 15 -22.34 -9.18 9.53
N PHE A 16 -23.57 -9.68 9.39
CA PHE A 16 -24.44 -9.98 10.53
C PHE A 16 -23.88 -11.05 11.48
N VAL A 17 -22.88 -11.83 11.04
CA VAL A 17 -22.21 -12.86 11.85
C VAL A 17 -21.12 -12.26 12.73
N ASP A 18 -20.61 -11.06 12.39
CA ASP A 18 -19.61 -10.35 13.17
C ASP A 18 -20.28 -9.74 14.42
N THR A 19 -20.36 -10.51 15.50
CA THR A 19 -21.06 -10.14 16.74
C THR A 19 -20.28 -9.15 17.60
N LYS A 20 -18.95 -9.09 17.46
CA LYS A 20 -18.07 -8.14 18.14
C LYS A 20 -17.36 -7.26 17.11
N LYS A 21 -17.31 -5.95 17.37
CA LYS A 21 -16.53 -5.02 16.57
C LYS A 21 -15.03 -5.32 16.72
N ASP A 22 -14.29 -5.19 15.62
CA ASP A 22 -12.86 -5.49 15.61
C ASP A 22 -12.09 -4.46 16.47
N GLU A 23 -11.17 -4.94 17.30
CA GLU A 23 -10.45 -4.11 18.27
C GLU A 23 -9.60 -3.01 17.62
N ILE A 24 -9.10 -3.25 16.40
CA ILE A 24 -8.38 -2.24 15.62
C ILE A 24 -9.37 -1.17 15.14
N GLU A 25 -10.56 -1.55 14.65
CA GLU A 25 -11.56 -0.56 14.22
C GLU A 25 -12.05 0.31 15.38
N GLU A 26 -12.29 -0.29 16.55
CA GLU A 26 -12.63 0.46 17.76
C GLU A 26 -11.51 1.44 18.17
N LYS A 27 -10.24 1.03 18.06
CA LYS A 27 -9.09 1.91 18.33
C LYS A 27 -9.09 3.10 17.37
N TYR A 28 -9.24 2.85 16.07
CA TYR A 28 -9.28 3.91 15.06
C TYR A 28 -10.46 4.86 15.25
N GLU A 29 -11.63 4.34 15.60
CA GLU A 29 -12.80 5.18 15.90
C GLU A 29 -12.56 6.10 17.10
N ARG A 30 -11.97 5.59 18.19
CA ARG A 30 -11.60 6.42 19.35
C ARG A 30 -10.59 7.51 18.97
N CYS A 31 -9.55 7.15 18.22
CA CYS A 31 -8.53 8.10 17.77
C CYS A 31 -9.12 9.16 16.83
N TYR A 32 -10.00 8.76 15.91
CA TYR A 32 -10.69 9.66 15.00
C TYR A 32 -11.59 10.64 15.76
N VAL A 33 -12.41 10.17 16.69
CA VAL A 33 -13.28 11.06 17.49
C VAL A 33 -12.43 12.04 18.31
N SER A 34 -11.33 11.59 18.91
CA SER A 34 -10.40 12.46 19.63
C SER A 34 -9.79 13.53 18.71
N LEU A 35 -9.39 13.16 17.49
CA LEU A 35 -8.87 14.09 16.50
C LEU A 35 -9.93 15.13 16.10
N GLN A 36 -11.13 14.68 15.75
CA GLN A 36 -12.22 15.56 15.30
C GLN A 36 -12.59 16.58 16.38
N ASN A 37 -12.66 16.16 17.65
CA ASN A 37 -12.90 17.07 18.76
C ASN A 37 -11.76 18.07 18.97
N LEU A 38 -10.52 17.69 18.68
CA LEU A 38 -9.35 18.56 18.83
C LEU A 38 -9.33 19.68 17.78
N ILE A 39 -9.77 19.39 16.55
CA ILE A 39 -9.70 20.33 15.42
C ILE A 39 -11.05 21.00 15.10
N ALA A 40 -12.13 20.62 15.79
CA ALA A 40 -13.47 21.14 15.53
C ALA A 40 -13.55 22.66 15.68
N GLY A 41 -14.02 23.33 14.62
CA GLY A 41 -14.24 24.78 14.61
C GLY A 41 -12.97 25.63 14.59
N LEU A 42 -11.79 25.01 14.47
CA LEU A 42 -10.52 25.71 14.36
C LEU A 42 -10.23 26.09 12.90
N SER A 43 -9.45 27.16 12.71
CA SER A 43 -8.84 27.44 11.40
C SER A 43 -7.76 26.41 11.07
N ASP A 44 -7.33 26.32 9.81
CA ASP A 44 -6.27 25.38 9.41
C ASP A 44 -4.97 25.58 10.20
N LYS A 45 -4.65 26.84 10.52
CA LYS A 45 -3.47 27.16 11.32
C LYS A 45 -3.65 26.75 12.78
N ASP A 46 -4.79 27.11 13.39
CA ASP A 46 -5.05 26.79 14.80
C ASP A 46 -5.19 25.28 15.03
N ALA A 47 -5.75 24.56 14.04
CA ALA A 47 -5.81 23.11 14.05
C ALA A 47 -4.39 22.51 14.04
N HIS A 48 -3.51 22.99 13.15
CA HIS A 48 -2.13 22.53 13.10
C HIS A 48 -1.36 22.79 14.40
N ASP A 49 -1.54 23.97 15.00
CA ASP A 49 -0.95 24.32 16.30
C ASP A 49 -1.50 23.42 17.42
N ALA A 50 -2.80 23.13 17.43
CA ALA A 50 -3.43 22.22 18.40
C ALA A 50 -2.91 20.76 18.26
N LEU A 51 -2.70 20.29 17.03
CA LEU A 51 -2.11 18.97 16.76
C LEU A 51 -0.69 18.88 17.30
N ASN A 52 0.18 19.84 16.95
CA ASN A 52 1.56 19.89 17.43
C ASN A 52 1.66 19.94 18.96
N ASN A 53 0.83 20.77 19.60
CA ASN A 53 0.79 20.87 21.06
C ASN A 53 0.34 19.56 21.72
N THR A 54 -0.55 18.80 21.08
CA THR A 54 -1.06 17.54 21.61
C THR A 54 -0.04 16.42 21.44
N VAL A 55 0.57 16.29 20.27
CA VAL A 55 1.66 15.35 19.99
C VAL A 55 2.87 15.60 20.91
N ALA A 56 3.05 16.84 21.37
CA ALA A 56 4.14 17.20 22.29
C ALA A 56 4.01 16.65 23.71
N LYS A 57 2.84 16.19 24.13
CA LYS A 57 2.58 15.81 25.53
C LYS A 57 3.26 14.51 25.91
N ASP A 58 2.92 13.43 25.21
CA ASP A 58 3.48 12.10 25.41
C ASP A 58 3.22 11.22 24.18
N LYS A 59 3.81 10.01 24.19
CA LYS A 59 3.71 9.05 23.09
C LYS A 59 2.30 8.53 22.84
N ALA A 60 1.45 8.47 23.86
CA ALA A 60 0.06 7.99 23.71
C ALA A 60 -0.81 9.03 22.98
N HIS A 61 -0.59 10.32 23.26
CA HIS A 61 -1.21 11.41 22.52
C HIS A 61 -0.70 11.50 21.08
N GLU A 62 0.61 11.32 20.87
CA GLU A 62 1.19 11.22 19.52
C GLU A 62 0.51 10.10 18.71
N GLU A 63 0.45 8.89 19.27
CA GLU A 63 -0.22 7.75 18.64
C GLU A 63 -1.69 8.05 18.34
N THR A 64 -2.42 8.65 19.29
CA THR A 64 -3.83 8.99 19.13
C THR A 64 -4.06 9.95 17.97
N VAL A 65 -3.24 11.00 17.85
CA VAL A 65 -3.34 11.97 16.76
C VAL A 65 -2.93 11.34 15.43
N CYS A 66 -1.82 10.58 15.39
CA CYS A 66 -1.35 9.92 14.18
C CYS A 66 -2.38 8.92 13.63
N LEU A 67 -2.98 8.10 14.50
CA LEU A 67 -4.02 7.14 14.10
C LEU A 67 -5.34 7.81 13.74
N GLY A 68 -5.67 8.94 14.37
CA GLY A 68 -6.81 9.76 13.96
C GLY A 68 -6.64 10.28 12.54
N LEU A 69 -5.47 10.83 12.21
CA LEU A 69 -5.18 11.32 10.86
C LEU A 69 -5.13 10.18 9.85
N LEU A 70 -4.54 9.05 10.24
CA LEU A 70 -4.53 7.84 9.43
C LEU A 70 -5.95 7.34 9.15
N ALA A 71 -6.87 7.40 10.12
CA ALA A 71 -8.28 7.08 9.90
C ALA A 71 -8.88 7.97 8.81
N VAL A 72 -8.70 9.30 8.91
CA VAL A 72 -9.17 10.25 7.88
C VAL A 72 -8.57 9.92 6.51
N ILE A 73 -7.26 9.66 6.44
CA ILE A 73 -6.58 9.28 5.19
C ILE A 73 -7.21 8.03 4.58
N LEU A 74 -7.50 7.01 5.40
CA LEU A 74 -8.01 5.73 4.93
C LEU A 74 -9.50 5.73 4.58
N THR A 75 -10.31 6.60 5.19
CA THR A 75 -11.77 6.57 5.02
C THR A 75 -12.37 7.78 4.31
N GLU A 76 -11.63 8.89 4.20
CA GLU A 76 -12.10 10.14 3.59
C GLU A 76 -11.18 10.62 2.46
N PRO A 77 -11.31 10.04 1.24
CA PRO A 77 -10.48 10.43 0.09
C PRO A 77 -10.38 11.93 -0.18
N PRO A 78 -11.45 12.76 -0.04
CA PRO A 78 -11.33 14.21 -0.25
C PRO A 78 -10.36 14.90 0.73
N ASN A 79 -10.17 14.33 1.92
CA ASN A 79 -9.38 14.92 3.01
C ASN A 79 -8.00 14.28 3.16
N CYS A 80 -7.67 13.26 2.37
CA CYS A 80 -6.46 12.46 2.55
C CYS A 80 -5.17 13.26 2.35
N ALA A 81 -5.08 14.10 1.31
CA ALA A 81 -3.87 14.88 1.01
C ALA A 81 -3.54 15.91 2.10
N LYS A 82 -4.56 16.59 2.63
CA LYS A 82 -4.41 17.52 3.76
C LYS A 82 -3.96 16.77 5.01
N SER A 83 -4.67 15.71 5.36
CA SER A 83 -4.38 14.91 6.56
C SER A 83 -3.00 14.26 6.51
N TYR A 84 -2.56 13.82 5.33
CA TYR A 84 -1.21 13.29 5.13
C TYR A 84 -0.13 14.37 5.30
N ARG A 85 -0.36 15.59 4.79
CA ARG A 85 0.52 16.73 5.03
C ARG A 85 0.65 17.02 6.53
N ASP A 86 -0.48 17.12 7.24
CA ASP A 86 -0.47 17.35 8.68
C ASP A 86 0.26 16.21 9.41
N LEU A 87 0.00 14.96 9.04
CA LEU A 87 0.65 13.79 9.62
C LEU A 87 2.18 13.82 9.47
N THR A 88 2.68 14.16 8.27
CA THR A 88 4.13 14.25 8.01
C THR A 88 4.81 15.39 8.76
N LEU A 89 4.08 16.48 9.06
CA LEU A 89 4.62 17.63 9.79
C LEU A 89 4.66 17.41 11.31
N ILE A 90 3.71 16.65 11.87
CA ILE A 90 3.60 16.46 13.32
C ILE A 90 4.29 15.19 13.84
N SER A 91 4.46 14.16 12.99
CA SER A 91 5.07 12.89 13.40
C SER A 91 6.52 13.09 13.83
N ARG A 92 6.88 12.56 15.01
CA ARG A 92 8.23 12.69 15.58
C ARG A 92 9.06 11.42 15.43
N ASP A 93 8.42 10.31 15.09
CA ASP A 93 9.01 8.99 14.93
C ASP A 93 9.28 8.61 13.47
N GLY A 94 9.22 9.57 12.54
CA GLY A 94 9.40 9.31 11.11
C GLY A 94 8.32 8.41 10.53
N LEU A 95 7.08 8.52 11.03
CA LEU A 95 5.92 7.71 10.68
C LEU A 95 6.01 6.23 11.07
N LEU A 96 6.87 5.87 12.04
CA LEU A 96 7.00 4.49 12.48
C LEU A 96 5.68 3.92 13.02
N CYS A 97 4.95 4.68 13.86
CA CYS A 97 3.63 4.31 14.37
C CYS A 97 2.64 3.99 13.23
N VAL A 98 2.62 4.86 12.20
CA VAL A 98 1.77 4.72 11.02
C VAL A 98 2.17 3.48 10.23
N HIS A 99 3.47 3.28 9.99
CA HIS A 99 3.99 2.11 9.30
C HIS A 99 3.60 0.81 10.00
N THR A 100 3.76 0.71 11.33
CA THR A 100 3.37 -0.47 12.11
C THR A 100 1.88 -0.79 11.92
N HIS A 101 1.03 0.22 11.99
CA HIS A 101 -0.41 0.05 11.82
C HIS A 101 -0.80 -0.30 10.39
N LEU A 102 -0.17 0.30 9.37
CA LEU A 102 -0.37 -0.08 7.97
C LEU A 102 0.04 -1.53 7.73
N SER A 103 1.21 -1.93 8.24
CA SER A 103 1.66 -3.32 8.16
C SER A 103 0.65 -4.25 8.82
N GLN A 104 0.12 -3.92 10.00
CA GLN A 104 -0.89 -4.73 10.67
C GLN A 104 -2.18 -4.87 9.83
N LEU A 105 -2.69 -3.77 9.27
CA LEU A 105 -3.88 -3.77 8.42
C LEU A 105 -3.69 -4.64 7.18
N ILE A 106 -2.54 -4.52 6.50
CA ILE A 106 -2.21 -5.33 5.32
C ILE A 106 -2.09 -6.80 5.72
N LEU A 107 -1.31 -7.11 6.75
CA LEU A 107 -1.01 -8.50 7.10
C LEU A 107 -2.22 -9.26 7.61
N GLU A 108 -2.99 -8.65 8.51
CA GLU A 108 -3.95 -9.39 9.30
C GLU A 108 -5.40 -9.13 8.90
N ARG A 109 -5.69 -8.04 8.18
CA ARG A 109 -7.06 -7.58 7.94
C ARG A 109 -7.38 -7.22 6.49
N TRP A 110 -6.45 -7.39 5.55
CA TRP A 110 -6.63 -6.98 4.14
C TRP A 110 -7.95 -7.43 3.50
N VAL A 111 -8.34 -8.70 3.71
CA VAL A 111 -9.56 -9.28 3.13
C VAL A 111 -10.84 -8.64 3.71
N LYS A 112 -10.77 -8.14 4.95
CA LYS A 112 -11.90 -7.47 5.62
C LYS A 112 -12.02 -5.99 5.26
N LEU A 113 -10.98 -5.37 4.72
CA LEU A 113 -10.99 -3.93 4.40
C LEU A 113 -12.10 -3.57 3.40
N THR A 114 -12.66 -2.37 3.55
CA THR A 114 -13.53 -1.78 2.54
C THR A 114 -12.71 -1.43 1.28
N ASP A 115 -13.39 -1.28 0.14
CA ASP A 115 -12.70 -0.96 -1.13
C ASP A 115 -12.08 0.45 -1.11
N VAL A 116 -12.70 1.39 -0.37
CA VAL A 116 -12.16 2.74 -0.12
C VAL A 116 -10.84 2.64 0.64
N VAL A 117 -10.81 1.85 1.73
CA VAL A 117 -9.63 1.72 2.58
C VAL A 117 -8.47 1.05 1.84
N ARG A 118 -8.74 0.02 1.02
CA ARG A 118 -7.70 -0.58 0.15
C ARG A 118 -7.11 0.44 -0.81
N SER A 119 -7.96 1.23 -1.47
CA SER A 119 -7.54 2.25 -2.43
C SER A 119 -6.71 3.34 -1.75
N GLN A 120 -7.16 3.83 -0.60
CA GLN A 120 -6.46 4.85 0.18
C GLN A 120 -5.15 4.33 0.79
N LEU A 121 -5.08 3.06 1.17
CA LEU A 121 -3.84 2.44 1.64
C LEU A 121 -2.79 2.39 0.53
N LEU A 122 -3.18 1.97 -0.69
CA LEU A 122 -2.31 1.98 -1.86
C LEU A 122 -1.86 3.41 -2.22
N TRP A 123 -2.78 4.38 -2.15
CA TRP A 123 -2.45 5.80 -2.31
C TRP A 123 -1.43 6.26 -1.27
N LEU A 124 -1.61 5.91 0.01
CA LEU A 124 -0.71 6.33 1.07
C LEU A 124 0.69 5.72 0.91
N VAL A 125 0.79 4.43 0.55
CA VAL A 125 2.08 3.78 0.25
C VAL A 125 2.80 4.51 -0.88
N ARG A 126 2.08 4.88 -1.95
CA ARG A 126 2.63 5.66 -3.06
C ARG A 126 3.16 7.02 -2.59
N GLU A 127 2.41 7.73 -1.76
CA GLU A 127 2.83 9.05 -1.26
C GLU A 127 4.01 8.96 -0.27
N MET A 128 4.07 7.92 0.56
CA MET A 128 5.22 7.65 1.43
C MET A 128 6.51 7.42 0.64
N ILE A 129 6.44 6.71 -0.50
CA ILE A 129 7.59 6.54 -1.39
C ILE A 129 8.01 7.88 -1.99
N LYS A 130 7.07 8.65 -2.55
CA LYS A 130 7.34 9.94 -3.19
C LYS A 130 7.96 10.97 -2.25
N THR A 131 7.51 10.99 -0.99
CA THR A 131 8.02 11.91 0.03
C THR A 131 9.30 11.41 0.72
N GLY A 132 9.81 10.24 0.32
CA GLY A 132 11.08 9.71 0.81
C GLY A 132 11.02 9.15 2.23
N VAL A 133 9.84 8.69 2.67
CA VAL A 133 9.68 8.02 3.97
C VAL A 133 10.48 6.71 3.95
N GLY A 134 11.27 6.48 4.99
CA GLY A 134 12.05 5.25 5.15
C GLY A 134 11.17 4.06 5.54
N GLY A 135 11.61 2.84 5.24
CA GLY A 135 10.95 1.61 5.69
C GLY A 135 9.63 1.31 4.98
N VAL A 136 9.41 1.80 3.76
CA VAL A 136 8.16 1.52 3.00
C VAL A 136 8.23 0.18 2.26
N GLU A 137 9.44 -0.33 2.02
CA GLU A 137 9.70 -1.60 1.33
C GLU A 137 8.93 -2.82 1.91
N PRO A 138 8.76 -2.98 3.25
CA PRO A 138 8.02 -4.11 3.80
C PRO A 138 6.51 -3.99 3.53
N LEU A 139 5.97 -2.77 3.38
CA LEU A 139 4.56 -2.57 3.01
C LEU A 139 4.32 -3.06 1.57
N CYS A 140 5.21 -2.71 0.63
CA CYS A 140 5.14 -3.20 -0.74
C CYS A 140 5.27 -4.73 -0.79
N TRP A 141 6.21 -5.31 -0.05
CA TRP A 141 6.33 -6.76 0.10
C TRP A 141 5.04 -7.39 0.59
N ASN A 142 4.43 -6.83 1.63
CA ASN A 142 3.20 -7.35 2.23
C ASN A 142 2.00 -7.24 1.28
N LEU A 143 1.90 -6.15 0.52
CA LEU A 143 0.86 -5.97 -0.51
C LEU A 143 0.98 -7.01 -1.62
N MET A 144 2.20 -7.29 -2.08
CA MET A 144 2.42 -8.30 -3.13
C MET A 144 1.96 -9.70 -2.72
N ARG A 145 1.90 -10.01 -1.41
CA ARG A 145 1.39 -11.30 -0.92
C ARG A 145 -0.12 -11.48 -1.06
N HIS A 146 -0.86 -10.40 -1.25
CA HIS A 146 -2.31 -10.43 -1.49
C HIS A 146 -2.66 -10.51 -2.97
N MET A 147 -1.66 -10.44 -3.86
CA MET A 147 -1.83 -10.60 -5.30
C MET A 147 -1.91 -12.10 -5.62
N ALA A 148 -3.12 -12.63 -5.64
CA ALA A 148 -3.36 -14.06 -5.78
C ALA A 148 -3.20 -14.51 -7.24
N GLY A 149 -2.36 -15.52 -7.48
CA GLY A 149 -2.29 -16.18 -8.78
C GLY A 149 -3.56 -17.00 -9.07
N GLY A 150 -3.99 -17.01 -10.33
CA GLY A 150 -5.21 -17.65 -10.80
C GLY A 150 -6.51 -16.93 -10.44
N ASP A 151 -6.44 -15.78 -9.76
CA ASP A 151 -7.59 -14.94 -9.41
C ASP A 151 -7.67 -13.74 -10.35
N VAL A 152 -8.60 -13.78 -11.31
CA VAL A 152 -8.85 -12.67 -12.24
C VAL A 152 -10.03 -11.79 -11.83
N THR A 153 -10.42 -11.81 -10.55
CA THR A 153 -11.46 -10.91 -10.05
C THR A 153 -11.02 -9.45 -10.16
N PRO A 154 -11.95 -8.50 -10.41
CA PRO A 154 -11.61 -7.09 -10.53
C PRO A 154 -10.84 -6.52 -9.32
N LYS A 155 -11.09 -7.06 -8.12
CA LYS A 155 -10.40 -6.63 -6.89
C LYS A 155 -8.92 -7.05 -6.88
N ASN A 156 -8.61 -8.27 -7.33
CA ASN A 156 -7.23 -8.74 -7.40
C ASN A 156 -6.48 -8.02 -8.54
N ILE A 157 -7.10 -7.89 -9.71
CA ILE A 157 -6.54 -7.15 -10.85
C ILE A 157 -6.24 -5.69 -10.49
N PHE A 158 -7.15 -5.01 -9.79
CA PHE A 158 -6.93 -3.64 -9.31
C PHE A 158 -5.71 -3.53 -8.39
N LEU A 159 -5.54 -4.47 -7.45
CA LEU A 159 -4.38 -4.49 -6.57
C LEU A 159 -3.08 -4.69 -7.37
N ILE A 160 -3.06 -5.68 -8.26
CA ILE A 160 -1.90 -6.02 -9.10
C ILE A 160 -1.47 -4.83 -9.93
N GLU A 161 -2.40 -4.24 -10.69
CA GLU A 161 -2.09 -3.09 -11.53
C GLU A 161 -1.62 -1.89 -10.72
N THR A 162 -2.27 -1.60 -9.57
CA THR A 162 -1.89 -0.47 -8.74
C THR A 162 -0.50 -0.63 -8.12
N VAL A 163 -0.16 -1.84 -7.64
CA VAL A 163 1.18 -2.13 -7.09
C VAL A 163 2.23 -2.06 -8.20
N LEU A 164 1.93 -2.60 -9.38
CA LEU A 164 2.81 -2.50 -10.55
C LEU A 164 3.10 -1.04 -10.90
N ASP A 165 2.06 -0.20 -10.99
CA ASP A 165 2.21 1.22 -11.28
C ASP A 165 3.02 1.94 -10.19
N ILE A 166 2.83 1.60 -8.91
CA ILE A 166 3.65 2.16 -7.81
C ILE A 166 5.14 1.82 -8.02
N LEU A 167 5.45 0.58 -8.36
CA LEU A 167 6.84 0.12 -8.55
C LEU A 167 7.47 0.73 -9.81
N MET A 168 6.71 0.83 -10.91
CA MET A 168 7.14 1.44 -12.16
C MET A 168 7.41 2.94 -12.00
N ASP A 169 6.46 3.68 -11.40
CA ASP A 169 6.55 5.13 -11.23
C ASP A 169 7.68 5.53 -10.27
N ASN A 170 8.09 4.62 -9.37
CA ASN A 170 9.13 4.86 -8.38
C ASN A 170 10.37 3.96 -8.59
N ARG A 171 10.74 3.72 -9.85
CA ARG A 171 11.86 2.84 -10.23
C ARG A 171 13.18 3.15 -9.51
N ALA A 172 13.56 4.43 -9.42
CA ALA A 172 14.80 4.85 -8.74
C ALA A 172 14.77 4.57 -7.22
N TRP A 173 13.59 4.50 -6.60
CA TRP A 173 13.43 4.05 -5.22
C TRP A 173 13.55 2.52 -5.14
N LEU A 174 12.87 1.78 -6.02
CA LEU A 174 12.89 0.32 -6.06
C LEU A 174 14.31 -0.25 -6.19
N GLU A 175 15.16 0.36 -7.01
CA GLU A 175 16.53 -0.11 -7.27
C GLU A 175 17.46 -0.10 -6.05
N LYS A 176 17.04 0.56 -4.96
CA LYS A 176 17.75 0.55 -3.68
C LYS A 176 17.50 -0.73 -2.87
N PHE A 177 16.51 -1.55 -3.25
CA PHE A 177 16.06 -2.70 -2.47
C PHE A 177 16.10 -4.00 -3.30
N PRO A 178 17.25 -4.69 -3.37
CA PRO A 178 17.42 -5.93 -4.13
C PRO A 178 16.38 -7.02 -3.81
N VAL A 179 16.01 -7.14 -2.54
CA VAL A 179 15.00 -8.11 -2.07
C VAL A 179 13.62 -7.80 -2.65
N ILE A 180 13.25 -6.52 -2.78
CA ILE A 180 11.98 -6.13 -3.42
C ILE A 180 12.06 -6.38 -4.92
N ILE A 181 13.18 -6.07 -5.57
CA ILE A 181 13.37 -6.37 -7.00
C ILE A 181 13.13 -7.87 -7.27
N ALA A 182 13.81 -8.75 -6.52
CA ALA A 182 13.68 -10.19 -6.68
C ALA A 182 12.23 -10.66 -6.48
N THR A 183 11.55 -10.17 -5.44
CA THR A 183 10.16 -10.55 -5.17
C THR A 183 9.19 -9.97 -6.20
N SER A 184 9.40 -8.76 -6.68
CA SER A 184 8.59 -8.20 -7.75
C SER A 184 8.74 -9.02 -9.03
N VAL A 185 9.96 -9.37 -9.43
CA VAL A 185 10.22 -10.23 -10.60
C VAL A 185 9.56 -11.61 -10.43
N TYR A 186 9.77 -12.25 -9.27
CA TYR A 186 9.14 -13.53 -8.97
C TYR A 186 7.62 -13.46 -9.10
N THR A 187 7.01 -12.44 -8.47
CA THR A 187 5.55 -12.31 -8.42
C THR A 187 4.96 -12.00 -9.78
N PHE A 188 5.51 -11.04 -10.53
CA PHE A 188 4.97 -10.71 -11.85
C PHE A 188 5.25 -11.78 -12.90
N LEU A 189 6.39 -12.49 -12.87
CA LEU A 189 6.59 -13.66 -13.74
C LEU A 189 5.49 -14.71 -13.54
N ARG A 190 5.09 -14.95 -12.28
CA ARG A 190 3.99 -15.88 -11.98
C ARG A 190 2.65 -15.33 -12.48
N LEU A 191 2.36 -14.05 -12.28
CA LEU A 191 1.05 -13.46 -12.61
C LEU A 191 0.81 -13.31 -14.12
N ILE A 192 1.86 -13.09 -14.92
CA ILE A 192 1.75 -12.91 -16.38
C ILE A 192 0.97 -14.05 -17.07
N GLU A 193 1.11 -15.29 -16.58
CA GLU A 193 0.40 -16.46 -17.11
C GLU A 193 -1.12 -16.36 -16.94
N ASP A 194 -1.58 -15.69 -15.89
CA ASP A 194 -3.00 -15.55 -15.57
C ASP A 194 -3.66 -14.43 -16.39
N HIS A 195 -2.87 -13.53 -16.99
CA HIS A 195 -3.34 -12.31 -17.67
C HIS A 195 -3.26 -12.37 -19.20
N MET A 196 -3.21 -13.57 -19.79
CA MET A 196 -3.14 -13.78 -21.25
C MET A 196 -4.43 -13.42 -22.01
N ALA A 197 -5.56 -13.27 -21.30
CA ALA A 197 -6.85 -12.98 -21.93
C ALA A 197 -6.92 -11.54 -22.46
N THR A 198 -7.58 -11.34 -23.60
CA THR A 198 -7.69 -10.03 -24.28
C THR A 198 -8.08 -8.84 -23.37
N PRO A 199 -9.03 -8.97 -22.42
CA PRO A 199 -9.38 -7.86 -21.52
C PRO A 199 -8.23 -7.39 -20.61
N LEU A 200 -7.24 -8.25 -20.36
CA LEU A 200 -6.09 -7.98 -19.48
C LEU A 200 -4.80 -7.70 -20.25
N ALA A 201 -4.85 -7.62 -21.59
CA ALA A 201 -3.67 -7.46 -22.43
C ALA A 201 -2.83 -6.21 -22.09
N ASN A 202 -3.47 -5.11 -21.67
CA ASN A 202 -2.77 -3.89 -21.26
C ASN A 202 -1.99 -4.09 -19.96
N LEU A 203 -2.60 -4.75 -18.97
CA LEU A 203 -1.94 -5.09 -17.71
C LEU A 203 -0.76 -6.03 -17.98
N GLN A 204 -1.02 -7.11 -18.73
CA GLN A 204 0.01 -8.07 -19.08
C GLN A 204 1.22 -7.41 -19.77
N LYS A 205 0.96 -6.49 -20.71
CA LYS A 205 2.02 -5.76 -21.39
C LYS A 205 2.88 -4.93 -20.40
N LYS A 206 2.27 -4.29 -19.41
CA LYS A 206 3.00 -3.58 -18.35
C LYS A 206 3.85 -4.56 -17.52
N GLU A 207 3.27 -5.70 -17.12
CA GLU A 207 3.96 -6.73 -16.32
C GLU A 207 5.18 -7.27 -17.05
N ILE A 208 5.03 -7.63 -18.34
CA ILE A 208 6.12 -8.11 -19.20
C ILE A 208 7.23 -7.05 -19.28
N ALA A 209 6.87 -5.81 -19.65
CA ALA A 209 7.85 -4.74 -19.83
C ALA A 209 8.64 -4.45 -18.54
N PHE A 210 7.93 -4.37 -17.40
CA PHE A 210 8.55 -4.15 -16.09
C PHE A 210 9.50 -5.29 -15.71
N THR A 211 9.03 -6.53 -15.84
CA THR A 211 9.79 -7.72 -15.44
C THR A 211 11.03 -7.93 -16.31
N VAL A 212 10.90 -7.78 -17.63
CA VAL A 212 12.02 -7.90 -18.58
C VAL A 212 13.06 -6.80 -18.34
N SER A 213 12.63 -5.55 -18.06
CA SER A 213 13.56 -4.47 -17.71
C SER A 213 14.36 -4.81 -16.44
N LEU A 214 13.70 -5.26 -15.36
CA LEU A 214 14.42 -5.65 -14.14
C LEU A 214 15.37 -6.83 -14.36
N LEU A 215 14.96 -7.84 -15.12
CA LEU A 215 15.81 -8.99 -15.43
C LEU A 215 17.04 -8.60 -16.24
N ARG A 216 16.93 -7.62 -17.16
CA ARG A 216 18.06 -7.15 -17.97
C ARG A 216 19.00 -6.22 -17.20
N GLU A 217 18.44 -5.31 -16.41
CA GLU A 217 19.22 -4.25 -15.75
C GLU A 217 19.73 -4.65 -14.36
N ARG A 218 19.01 -5.53 -13.66
CA ARG A 218 19.24 -5.91 -12.26
C ARG A 218 19.33 -7.42 -12.07
N PHE A 219 19.85 -8.15 -13.07
CA PHE A 219 19.88 -9.62 -13.06
C PHE A 219 20.50 -10.23 -11.79
N ASN A 220 21.59 -9.64 -11.29
CA ASN A 220 22.25 -10.12 -10.07
C ASN A 220 21.33 -10.10 -8.85
N ASP A 221 20.45 -9.09 -8.74
CA ASP A 221 19.48 -9.00 -7.65
C ASP A 221 18.42 -10.11 -7.78
N CYS A 222 18.09 -10.52 -9.01
CA CYS A 222 17.13 -11.60 -9.30
C CYS A 222 17.69 -13.00 -9.04
N LEU A 223 19.02 -13.19 -8.99
CA LEU A 223 19.64 -14.51 -8.80
C LEU A 223 19.29 -15.15 -7.44
N ILE A 224 18.90 -14.34 -6.44
CA ILE A 224 18.46 -14.85 -5.12
C ILE A 224 17.20 -15.71 -5.21
N ILE A 225 16.40 -15.58 -6.28
CA ILE A 225 15.25 -16.46 -6.56
C ILE A 225 15.73 -17.91 -6.81
N GLY A 226 16.95 -18.07 -7.35
CA GLY A 226 17.58 -19.36 -7.59
C GLY A 226 16.89 -20.17 -8.69
N ARG A 227 16.81 -21.50 -8.51
CA ARG A 227 16.25 -22.44 -9.51
C ARG A 227 14.84 -22.06 -9.95
N ASP A 228 14.05 -21.47 -9.05
CA ASP A 228 12.66 -21.16 -9.35
C ASP A 228 12.51 -20.06 -10.42
N LEU A 229 13.53 -19.19 -10.57
CA LEU A 229 13.57 -18.19 -11.64
C LEU A 229 13.54 -18.86 -13.02
N VAL A 230 14.33 -19.92 -13.20
CA VAL A 230 14.39 -20.68 -14.45
C VAL A 230 13.02 -21.30 -14.75
N ARG A 231 12.37 -21.89 -13.74
CA ARG A 231 11.02 -22.46 -13.89
C ARG A 231 10.01 -21.40 -14.32
N LEU A 232 10.01 -20.24 -13.67
CA LEU A 232 9.11 -19.13 -14.01
C LEU A 232 9.37 -18.58 -15.42
N LEU A 233 10.64 -18.43 -15.82
CA LEU A 233 11.00 -17.99 -17.18
C LEU A 233 10.61 -19.01 -18.26
N GLN A 234 10.62 -20.30 -17.94
CA GLN A 234 10.18 -21.35 -18.88
C GLN A 234 8.69 -21.26 -19.16
N ASN A 235 7.90 -20.95 -18.13
CA ASN A 235 6.45 -20.78 -18.25
C ASN A 235 6.06 -19.66 -19.23
N VAL A 236 6.82 -18.56 -19.22
CA VAL A 236 6.59 -17.39 -20.10
C VAL A 236 7.45 -17.39 -21.37
N ALA A 237 8.19 -18.47 -21.66
CA ALA A 237 9.20 -18.49 -22.73
C ALA A 237 8.65 -18.27 -24.15
N ARG A 238 7.34 -18.47 -24.37
CA ARG A 238 6.69 -18.24 -25.67
C ARG A 238 6.35 -16.78 -25.94
N ILE A 239 6.46 -15.92 -24.94
CA ILE A 239 6.26 -14.48 -25.09
C ILE A 239 7.54 -13.89 -25.71
N PRO A 240 7.45 -13.13 -26.82
CA PRO A 240 8.62 -12.69 -27.59
C PRO A 240 9.72 -11.99 -26.77
N GLU A 241 9.34 -11.17 -25.80
CA GLU A 241 10.28 -10.43 -24.95
C GLU A 241 11.10 -11.37 -24.06
N PHE A 242 10.48 -12.44 -23.53
CA PHE A 242 11.16 -13.46 -22.74
C PHE A 242 11.95 -14.44 -23.61
N GLU A 243 11.52 -14.73 -24.84
CA GLU A 243 12.34 -15.47 -25.82
C GLU A 243 13.64 -14.71 -26.13
N GLY A 244 13.55 -13.39 -26.28
CA GLY A 244 14.73 -12.51 -26.37
C GLY A 244 15.65 -12.66 -25.16
N LEU A 245 15.09 -12.65 -23.94
CA LEU A 245 15.87 -12.84 -22.72
C LEU A 245 16.54 -14.22 -22.66
N TRP A 246 15.85 -15.30 -23.05
CA TRP A 246 16.41 -16.65 -23.10
C TRP A 246 17.61 -16.77 -24.03
N ARG A 247 17.57 -16.09 -25.18
CA ARG A 247 18.70 -16.05 -26.12
C ARG A 247 19.94 -15.36 -25.55
N ASP A 248 19.76 -14.40 -24.65
CA ASP A 248 20.87 -13.71 -24.00
C ASP A 248 21.49 -14.53 -22.85
N LEU A 249 20.72 -15.46 -22.28
CA LEU A 249 21.15 -16.31 -21.14
C LEU A 249 21.87 -17.61 -21.56
N LEU A 250 21.66 -18.07 -22.80
CA LEU A 250 22.23 -19.30 -23.38
C LEU A 250 23.52 -19.01 -24.15
#